data_AF-A0A1S3H8G8-F1
#
_entry.id   AF-A0A1S3H8G8-F1
#
_cell.length_a   1.000
_cell.length_b   1.000
_cell.length_c   1.000
_cell.angle_alpha   90.00
_cell.angle_beta   90.00
_cell.angle_gamma   90.00
#
_symmetry.space_group_name_H-M   'P 1'
#
loop_
_entity.id
_entity.type
_entity.pdbx_description
1 polymer ?
#
loop_
_entity_poly.entity_id
_entity_poly.type
_entity_poly.pdbx_seq_one_letter_code
_entity_poly.pdbx_strand_id
1 'polypeptide(L)'
;MGDSREGSPGGSQVSGRRSGSGQVALPTSAKTVSSQHTFATDDIAPKNPFTMPQDNDIFMLRDKERQRKKQERIKNRNKKVHEKTTYASRVNFRTAQMIRPADSDEEKEEDSDKALAVKEDPQFVLAVTKDRHVEKESLADYISKKREMFLVQYSLGVKRDEMRKLEEIAHAEERKLEMAEQYLEEDAAMFDEFLKENDKNSVDAIRAAEAETKAKIEKVQEIKRITAQMMGIRSEISKYEELLKEYQLYKGFLESLTPNVWLDERKKVQDERREQKKKEKEKNEQNRKLVSTPSESSRGTGAKDARKLSKFGKTKELRRTPSQATQDSKSVAAATQAVEEEEETDEEPELYFSDSQQLLDIFAELEEQNLSLIQNSQETEEALEEMKQNIKSTKRKMEKETSVLKEQIDKLNTAIGKEETKAKDLEMKARMFNFGDFNQEDQERMLAELNQKVEHVYRACIGDNEANISHG
;
A
#
# COMPACT_ATOMS: atom_id res chain seq x y z
N MET A 1 -17.31 -36.88 41.08
CA MET A 1 -16.70 -35.87 41.97
C MET A 1 -16.67 -34.56 41.22
N GLY A 2 -17.38 -33.55 41.75
CA GLY A 2 -17.30 -32.14 41.38
C GLY A 2 -17.93 -31.75 40.05
N ASP A 3 -18.69 -30.68 39.92
CA ASP A 3 -19.31 -29.80 40.91
C ASP A 3 -20.38 -28.99 40.15
N SER A 4 -21.46 -28.67 40.84
CA SER A 4 -22.57 -27.87 40.33
C SER A 4 -22.22 -26.39 40.34
N ARG A 5 -22.79 -25.59 39.42
CA ARG A 5 -23.35 -24.26 39.73
C ARG A 5 -24.14 -23.65 38.57
N GLU A 6 -25.45 -23.63 38.75
CA GLU A 6 -26.37 -22.63 38.20
C GLU A 6 -26.24 -21.30 38.98
N GLY A 7 -26.59 -20.18 38.33
CA GLY A 7 -26.68 -18.88 38.99
C GLY A 7 -26.95 -17.68 38.09
N SER A 8 -28.17 -17.61 37.52
CA SER A 8 -29.06 -16.43 37.33
C SER A 8 -28.64 -15.10 36.63
N PRO A 9 -29.65 -14.31 36.17
CA PRO A 9 -29.51 -13.26 35.15
C PRO A 9 -29.63 -11.81 35.68
N GLY A 10 -29.16 -10.85 34.87
CA GLY A 10 -29.45 -9.41 34.93
C GLY A 10 -28.91 -8.79 33.64
N GLY A 11 -29.63 -8.03 32.82
CA GLY A 11 -30.48 -6.89 33.18
C GLY A 11 -29.81 -5.63 32.62
N SER A 12 -30.23 -5.23 31.41
CA SER A 12 -30.35 -3.85 30.91
C SER A 12 -29.19 -2.86 31.13
N GLN A 13 -28.50 -2.45 30.05
CA GLN A 13 -28.58 -1.09 29.46
C GLN A 13 -27.40 -0.85 28.51
N VAL A 14 -27.75 -0.60 27.25
CA VAL A 14 -26.88 -0.08 26.20
C VAL A 14 -26.77 1.44 26.39
N SER A 15 -25.55 1.94 26.62
CA SER A 15 -25.22 3.36 26.40
C SER A 15 -23.79 3.51 25.89
N GLY A 16 -23.61 3.26 24.59
CA GLY A 16 -22.38 3.59 23.87
C GLY A 16 -22.42 5.04 23.39
N ARG A 17 -21.85 5.97 24.18
CA ARG A 17 -21.45 7.30 23.69
C ARG A 17 -20.07 7.21 23.05
N ARG A 18 -19.97 7.58 21.76
CA ARG A 18 -18.72 7.98 21.11
C ARG A 18 -18.49 9.48 21.37
N SER A 19 -17.32 9.83 21.88
CA SER A 19 -16.70 11.16 21.94
C SER A 19 -15.25 10.97 21.48
N GLY A 20 -14.59 11.85 20.74
CA GLY A 20 -14.93 13.19 20.30
C GLY A 20 -13.84 13.74 19.38
N SER A 21 -14.19 14.77 18.61
CA SER A 21 -13.29 15.63 17.86
C SER A 21 -12.61 16.66 18.78
N GLY A 22 -11.27 16.73 18.77
CA GLY A 22 -10.50 17.81 19.44
C GLY A 22 -10.65 19.14 18.72
N GLN A 23 -11.12 20.19 19.40
CA GLN A 23 -10.34 21.17 20.19
C GLN A 23 -9.55 22.19 19.36
N VAL A 24 -9.97 23.45 19.40
CA VAL A 24 -9.11 24.63 19.65
C VAL A 24 -9.93 25.71 20.39
N ALA A 25 -9.29 26.42 21.30
CA ALA A 25 -9.82 27.34 22.31
C ALA A 25 -10.27 28.72 21.81
N LEU A 26 -11.16 29.34 22.62
CA LEU A 26 -11.55 30.76 22.64
C LEU A 26 -10.46 31.65 23.31
N PRO A 27 -10.49 32.99 23.10
CA PRO A 27 -11.25 33.85 24.03
C PRO A 27 -12.11 34.97 23.40
N THR A 28 -13.29 35.13 24.02
CA THR A 28 -14.03 36.35 24.41
C THR A 28 -14.74 37.26 23.39
N SER A 29 -16.08 37.23 23.51
CA SER A 29 -17.01 38.37 23.73
C SER A 29 -17.36 39.31 22.58
N ALA A 30 -18.59 39.19 22.04
CA ALA A 30 -19.65 40.21 22.15
C ALA A 30 -20.95 39.74 21.46
N LYS A 31 -22.08 40.09 22.10
CA LYS A 31 -23.49 40.19 21.64
C LYS A 31 -23.72 40.02 20.12
N THR A 32 -24.79 39.37 19.64
CA THR A 32 -26.18 39.84 19.78
C THR A 32 -27.15 38.77 19.26
N VAL A 33 -28.31 38.69 19.92
CA VAL A 33 -29.49 37.88 19.63
C VAL A 33 -30.10 38.28 18.28
N SER A 34 -30.47 37.31 17.43
CA SER A 34 -31.46 37.51 16.36
C SER A 34 -32.54 36.45 16.48
N SER A 35 -33.70 36.93 16.93
CA SER A 35 -34.94 36.20 17.10
C SER A 35 -35.77 36.33 15.83
N GLN A 36 -36.24 35.17 15.38
CA GLN A 36 -37.49 34.88 14.68
C GLN A 36 -38.33 36.06 14.13
N HIS A 37 -38.62 35.93 12.83
CA HIS A 37 -39.71 36.57 12.11
C HIS A 37 -41.05 36.41 12.84
N THR A 38 -41.69 37.53 13.15
CA THR A 38 -43.14 37.62 13.38
C THR A 38 -43.71 38.71 12.48
N PHE A 39 -44.78 38.37 11.78
CA PHE A 39 -45.63 39.28 11.02
C PHE A 39 -46.19 40.39 11.95
N ALA A 40 -46.09 41.64 11.51
CA ALA A 40 -46.79 42.81 12.08
C ALA A 40 -47.04 43.78 10.90
N THR A 41 -48.24 43.81 10.34
CA THR A 41 -49.30 44.83 10.60
C THR A 41 -48.82 46.26 10.38
N ASP A 42 -49.39 46.90 9.36
CA ASP A 42 -49.32 48.34 9.09
C ASP A 42 -49.67 49.15 10.34
N ASP A 43 -48.68 49.87 10.87
CA ASP A 43 -48.88 50.95 11.84
C ASP A 43 -48.18 52.21 11.34
N ILE A 44 -49.01 53.17 10.93
CA ILE A 44 -48.61 54.53 10.56
C ILE A 44 -48.19 55.26 11.84
N ALA A 45 -46.90 55.19 12.17
CA ALA A 45 -46.27 56.08 13.15
C ALA A 45 -45.60 57.26 12.42
N PRO A 46 -45.75 58.51 12.91
CA PRO A 46 -45.13 59.68 12.28
C PRO A 46 -43.61 59.59 12.37
N LYS A 47 -42.95 59.41 11.22
CA LYS A 47 -41.49 59.32 11.10
C LYS A 47 -40.84 60.62 11.57
N ASN A 48 -39.92 60.50 12.54
CA ASN A 48 -39.18 61.62 13.11
C ASN A 48 -38.38 62.37 12.02
N PRO A 49 -38.64 63.67 11.80
CA PRO A 49 -38.02 64.45 10.71
C PRO A 49 -36.52 64.71 10.89
N PHE A 50 -35.94 64.35 12.04
CA PHE A 50 -34.50 64.51 12.32
C PHE A 50 -33.71 63.19 12.28
N THR A 51 -34.21 62.17 11.59
CA THR A 51 -33.48 60.92 11.42
C THR A 51 -32.50 61.03 10.26
N MET A 52 -31.19 60.93 10.53
CA MET A 52 -30.15 61.01 9.49
C MET A 52 -30.31 59.83 8.52
N PRO A 53 -30.43 60.07 7.20
CA PRO A 53 -30.54 59.01 6.20
C PRO A 53 -29.33 58.06 6.25
N GLN A 54 -29.52 56.79 5.90
CA GLN A 54 -28.41 55.83 5.89
C GLN A 54 -27.37 56.24 4.82
N ASP A 55 -26.07 56.07 5.11
CA ASP A 55 -24.99 56.60 4.27
C ASP A 55 -25.07 56.16 2.79
N ASN A 56 -25.65 55.00 2.50
CA ASN A 56 -25.90 54.54 1.12
C ASN A 56 -26.86 55.45 0.32
N ASP A 57 -27.85 56.07 0.97
CA ASP A 57 -28.79 56.96 0.30
C ASP A 57 -28.12 58.26 -0.15
N ILE A 58 -27.13 58.75 0.60
CA ILE A 58 -26.40 59.99 0.28
C ILE A 58 -25.57 59.79 -0.99
N PHE A 59 -24.89 58.65 -1.13
CA PHE A 59 -24.11 58.34 -2.34
C PHE A 59 -25.02 58.13 -3.55
N MET A 60 -26.14 57.41 -3.38
CA MET A 60 -27.14 57.20 -4.45
C MET A 60 -27.77 58.51 -4.91
N LEU A 61 -28.17 59.40 -4.00
CA LEU A 61 -28.68 60.73 -4.36
C LEU A 61 -27.62 61.57 -5.08
N ARG A 62 -26.36 61.50 -4.64
CA ARG A 62 -25.26 62.26 -5.24
C ARG A 62 -24.90 61.76 -6.63
N ASP A 63 -24.95 60.45 -6.86
CA ASP A 63 -24.73 59.88 -8.18
C ASP A 63 -25.92 60.14 -9.11
N LYS A 64 -27.15 60.10 -8.61
CA LYS A 64 -28.34 60.52 -9.35
C LYS A 64 -28.28 62.01 -9.73
N GLU A 65 -27.83 62.88 -8.84
CA GLU A 65 -27.61 64.31 -9.14
C GLU A 65 -26.50 64.50 -10.20
N ARG A 66 -25.40 63.75 -10.09
CA ARG A 66 -24.29 63.76 -11.06
C ARG A 66 -24.76 63.32 -12.44
N GLN A 67 -25.57 62.27 -12.51
CA GLN A 67 -26.19 61.78 -13.75
C GLN A 67 -27.13 62.84 -14.35
N ARG A 68 -28.02 63.44 -13.55
CA ARG A 68 -28.92 64.51 -14.00
C ARG A 68 -28.16 65.71 -14.58
N LYS A 69 -27.09 66.15 -13.90
CA LYS A 69 -26.22 67.24 -14.37
C LYS A 69 -25.49 66.90 -15.67
N LYS A 70 -25.09 65.63 -15.85
CA LYS A 70 -24.48 65.14 -17.10
C LYS A 70 -25.50 65.15 -18.24
N GLN A 71 -26.73 64.70 -17.99
CA GLN A 71 -27.82 64.74 -18.96
C GLN A 71 -28.20 66.18 -19.35
N GLU A 72 -28.30 67.10 -18.40
CA GLU A 72 -28.58 68.53 -18.67
C GLU A 72 -27.50 69.17 -19.55
N ARG A 73 -26.21 68.82 -19.32
CA ARG A 73 -25.09 69.26 -20.17
C ARG A 73 -25.19 68.73 -21.59
N ILE A 74 -25.58 67.47 -21.76
CA ILE A 74 -25.77 66.87 -23.09
C ILE A 74 -26.95 67.54 -23.81
N LYS A 75 -28.09 67.73 -23.12
CA LYS A 75 -29.25 68.45 -23.66
C LYS A 75 -28.88 69.88 -24.08
N ASN A 76 -28.11 70.62 -23.27
CA ASN A 76 -27.67 71.98 -23.60
C ASN A 76 -26.59 72.04 -24.68
N ARG A 77 -25.85 70.95 -24.94
CA ARG A 77 -24.87 70.88 -26.04
C ARG A 77 -25.56 70.96 -27.40
N ASN A 78 -26.75 70.35 -27.51
CA ASN A 78 -27.50 70.23 -28.75
C ASN A 78 -28.45 71.42 -29.03
N LYS A 79 -28.60 72.38 -28.10
CA LYS A 79 -29.44 73.57 -28.27
C LYS A 79 -28.73 74.68 -29.05
N LYS A 80 -29.49 75.47 -29.81
CA LYS A 80 -28.97 76.65 -30.54
C LYS A 80 -28.64 77.78 -29.57
N VAL A 81 -27.75 78.70 -29.96
CA VAL A 81 -27.20 79.73 -29.06
C VAL A 81 -28.27 80.61 -28.41
N HIS A 82 -29.36 80.93 -29.13
CA HIS A 82 -30.47 81.73 -28.60
C HIS A 82 -31.41 80.96 -27.64
N GLU A 83 -31.37 79.63 -27.65
CA GLU A 83 -32.14 78.77 -26.74
C GLU A 83 -31.38 78.46 -25.44
N LYS A 84 -30.10 78.86 -25.37
CA LYS A 84 -29.27 78.69 -24.17
C LYS A 84 -29.55 79.84 -23.22
N THR A 85 -30.09 79.52 -22.05
CA THR A 85 -30.33 80.50 -20.99
C THR A 85 -29.03 80.86 -20.27
N THR A 86 -28.82 82.16 -20.01
CA THR A 86 -27.68 82.66 -19.24
C THR A 86 -27.84 82.33 -17.75
N TYR A 87 -26.74 82.17 -17.01
CA TYR A 87 -26.75 81.85 -15.58
C TYR A 87 -27.68 82.74 -14.74
N ALA A 88 -27.73 84.05 -15.02
CA ALA A 88 -28.64 84.99 -14.36
C ALA A 88 -30.13 84.67 -14.62
N SER A 89 -30.48 84.22 -15.82
CA SER A 89 -31.84 83.78 -16.15
C SER A 89 -32.22 82.49 -15.42
N ARG A 90 -31.28 81.54 -15.27
CA ARG A 90 -31.51 80.28 -14.53
C ARG A 90 -31.70 80.46 -13.03
N VAL A 91 -30.94 81.37 -12.40
CA VAL A 91 -31.03 81.62 -10.96
C VAL A 91 -32.36 82.31 -10.63
N ASN A 92 -32.76 83.31 -11.40
CA ASN A 92 -34.04 83.99 -11.22
C ASN A 92 -35.24 83.08 -11.53
N PHE A 93 -35.11 82.16 -12.50
CA PHE A 93 -36.14 81.16 -12.81
C PHE A 93 -36.34 80.14 -11.68
N ARG A 94 -35.26 79.70 -11.00
CA ARG A 94 -35.37 78.81 -9.83
C ARG A 94 -36.05 79.49 -8.64
N THR A 95 -35.75 80.76 -8.39
CA THR A 95 -36.45 81.55 -7.35
C THR A 95 -37.93 81.73 -7.70
N ALA A 96 -38.27 81.90 -8.98
CA ALA A 96 -39.64 81.97 -9.45
C ALA A 96 -40.39 80.61 -9.38
N GLN A 97 -39.70 79.49 -9.57
CA GLN A 97 -40.26 78.14 -9.42
C GLN A 97 -40.49 77.74 -7.96
N MET A 98 -39.69 78.22 -7.00
CA MET A 98 -39.93 77.97 -5.56
C MET A 98 -41.15 78.73 -5.01
N ILE A 99 -41.64 79.77 -5.70
CA ILE A 99 -42.80 80.58 -5.28
C ILE A 99 -44.12 80.00 -5.84
N ARG A 100 -44.07 78.92 -6.64
CA ARG A 100 -45.27 78.26 -7.19
C ARG A 100 -45.58 76.98 -6.41
N PRO A 101 -46.84 76.74 -6.00
CA PRO A 101 -47.24 75.44 -5.46
C PRO A 101 -47.02 74.33 -6.50
N ALA A 102 -46.72 73.12 -6.02
CA ALA A 102 -46.14 72.00 -6.76
C ALA A 102 -47.06 71.31 -7.80
N ASP A 103 -48.20 71.91 -8.14
CA ASP A 103 -49.22 71.32 -9.03
C ASP A 103 -49.30 72.06 -10.38
N SER A 104 -48.15 72.41 -10.98
CA SER A 104 -48.13 73.15 -12.26
C SER A 104 -47.09 72.63 -13.26
N ASP A 105 -46.63 71.39 -13.12
CA ASP A 105 -45.83 70.72 -14.15
C ASP A 105 -46.72 69.74 -14.92
N GLU A 106 -47.75 70.28 -15.60
CA GLU A 106 -48.34 69.62 -16.76
C GLU A 106 -47.53 70.03 -17.99
N GLU A 107 -46.83 69.05 -18.54
CA GLU A 107 -46.27 69.12 -19.89
C GLU A 107 -47.41 69.48 -20.83
N LYS A 108 -47.25 70.57 -21.59
CA LYS A 108 -48.18 70.94 -22.65
C LYS A 108 -48.08 69.90 -23.75
N GLU A 109 -48.85 68.84 -23.62
CA GLU A 109 -49.32 68.09 -24.77
C GLU A 109 -50.19 69.05 -25.59
N GLU A 110 -49.87 69.18 -26.86
CA GLU A 110 -50.71 69.86 -27.85
C GLU A 110 -51.95 69.02 -28.11
N ASP A 111 -52.79 68.84 -27.09
CA ASP A 111 -54.09 68.23 -27.28
C ASP A 111 -55.07 69.29 -27.76
N SER A 112 -55.67 68.94 -28.89
CA SER A 112 -56.58 69.74 -29.67
C SER A 112 -57.95 69.92 -29.00
N ASP A 113 -57.96 70.31 -27.74
CA ASP A 113 -59.14 70.65 -26.97
C ASP A 113 -59.60 72.06 -27.36
N LYS A 114 -60.04 72.17 -28.61
CA LYS A 114 -61.27 72.91 -28.88
C LYS A 114 -62.26 72.37 -27.87
N ALA A 115 -62.51 73.16 -26.83
CA ALA A 115 -63.77 73.13 -26.13
C ALA A 115 -64.83 72.81 -27.20
N LEU A 116 -65.56 71.72 -27.01
CA LEU A 116 -66.87 71.51 -27.62
C LEU A 116 -67.77 72.65 -27.08
N ALA A 117 -67.44 73.89 -27.44
CA ALA A 117 -68.42 74.80 -27.94
C ALA A 117 -69.18 73.95 -28.94
N VAL A 118 -70.34 73.48 -28.50
CA VAL A 118 -71.43 73.10 -29.39
C VAL A 118 -71.37 74.19 -30.45
N LYS A 119 -70.79 73.86 -31.61
CA LYS A 119 -70.92 74.72 -32.77
C LYS A 119 -72.42 74.67 -32.95
N GLU A 120 -73.08 75.71 -32.50
CA GLU A 120 -74.47 75.96 -32.84
C GLU A 120 -74.45 76.11 -34.33
N ASP A 121 -74.55 74.98 -35.02
CA ASP A 121 -74.57 74.92 -36.45
C ASP A 121 -75.77 75.77 -36.84
N PRO A 122 -75.59 76.92 -37.50
CA PRO A 122 -76.67 77.88 -37.67
C PRO A 122 -77.86 77.24 -38.39
N GLN A 123 -77.60 76.23 -39.22
CA GLN A 123 -78.64 75.39 -39.83
C GLN A 123 -79.40 74.51 -38.83
N PHE A 124 -78.74 73.92 -37.82
CA PHE A 124 -79.41 73.14 -36.79
C PHE A 124 -80.28 74.03 -35.89
N VAL A 125 -79.76 75.19 -35.49
CA VAL A 125 -80.54 76.17 -34.70
C VAL A 125 -81.74 76.69 -35.50
N LEU A 126 -81.56 77.00 -36.78
CA LEU A 126 -82.65 77.38 -37.69
C LEU A 126 -83.66 76.24 -37.92
N ALA A 127 -83.22 74.98 -38.01
CA ALA A 127 -84.09 73.82 -38.19
C ALA A 127 -84.94 73.53 -36.93
N VAL A 128 -84.35 73.65 -35.75
CA VAL A 128 -85.04 73.41 -34.47
C VAL A 128 -86.00 74.56 -34.11
N THR A 129 -85.78 75.76 -34.64
CA THR A 129 -86.61 76.95 -34.35
C THR A 129 -87.66 77.27 -35.40
N LYS A 130 -87.56 76.70 -36.63
CA LYS A 130 -88.43 77.04 -37.76
C LYS A 130 -89.91 76.78 -37.54
N ASP A 131 -90.24 75.73 -36.78
CA ASP A 131 -91.63 75.27 -36.59
C ASP A 131 -92.15 75.46 -35.16
N ARG A 132 -91.47 76.27 -34.33
CA ARG A 132 -91.96 76.57 -32.98
C ARG A 132 -92.96 77.72 -33.03
N HIS A 133 -94.22 77.40 -32.74
CA HIS A 133 -95.24 78.41 -32.42
C HIS A 133 -94.74 79.23 -31.22
N VAL A 134 -94.38 80.50 -31.45
CA VAL A 134 -93.94 81.41 -30.39
C VAL A 134 -95.19 81.92 -29.68
N GLU A 135 -95.58 81.21 -28.62
CA GLU A 135 -96.56 81.76 -27.68
C GLU A 135 -96.02 83.07 -27.10
N LYS A 136 -96.90 84.06 -26.91
CA LYS A 136 -96.53 85.35 -26.29
C LYS A 136 -96.31 85.13 -24.79
N GLU A 137 -95.17 84.56 -24.45
CA GLU A 137 -94.76 84.33 -23.07
C GLU A 137 -94.63 85.69 -22.36
N SER A 138 -95.09 85.75 -21.10
CA SER A 138 -94.81 86.89 -20.24
C SER A 138 -93.28 87.00 -20.09
N LEU A 139 -92.75 88.23 -20.01
CA LEU A 139 -91.32 88.46 -19.83
C LEU A 139 -90.75 87.66 -18.64
N ALA A 140 -91.57 87.45 -17.60
CA ALA A 140 -91.23 86.63 -16.44
C ALA A 140 -91.03 85.13 -16.80
N ASP A 141 -91.88 84.56 -17.65
CA ASP A 141 -91.81 83.15 -18.06
C ASP A 141 -90.62 82.89 -18.98
N TYR A 142 -90.31 83.84 -19.88
CA TYR A 142 -89.10 83.78 -20.70
C TYR A 142 -87.83 83.82 -19.83
N ILE A 143 -87.80 84.70 -18.82
CA ILE A 143 -86.70 84.76 -17.87
C ILE A 143 -86.61 83.45 -17.07
N SER A 144 -87.73 82.85 -16.65
CA SER A 144 -87.74 81.56 -15.95
C SER A 144 -87.20 80.44 -16.83
N LYS A 145 -87.71 80.28 -18.06
CA LYS A 145 -87.24 79.28 -19.03
C LYS A 145 -85.78 79.45 -19.39
N LYS A 146 -85.29 80.69 -19.54
CA LYS A 146 -83.86 80.95 -19.75
C LYS A 146 -83.02 80.57 -18.54
N ARG A 147 -83.47 80.87 -17.32
CA ARG A 147 -82.79 80.43 -16.09
C ARG A 147 -82.77 78.92 -15.95
N GLU A 148 -83.88 78.24 -16.25
CA GLU A 148 -83.97 76.78 -16.26
C GLU A 148 -83.02 76.17 -17.30
N MET A 149 -82.98 76.72 -18.51
CA MET A 149 -82.07 76.30 -19.57
C MET A 149 -80.60 76.49 -19.15
N PHE A 150 -80.25 77.64 -18.54
CA PHE A 150 -78.91 77.89 -18.00
C PHE A 150 -78.58 76.95 -16.84
N LEU A 151 -79.54 76.63 -15.96
CA LEU A 151 -79.33 75.72 -14.85
C LEU A 151 -79.06 74.29 -15.35
N VAL A 152 -79.82 73.83 -16.35
CA VAL A 152 -79.58 72.52 -16.98
C VAL A 152 -78.23 72.51 -17.69
N GLN A 153 -77.89 73.57 -18.45
CA GLN A 153 -76.60 73.68 -19.13
C GLN A 153 -75.43 73.71 -18.14
N TYR A 154 -75.58 74.43 -17.02
CA TYR A 154 -74.60 74.44 -15.93
C TYR A 154 -74.47 73.06 -15.29
N SER A 155 -75.59 72.39 -14.97
CA SER A 155 -75.56 71.04 -14.40
C SER A 155 -74.92 70.02 -15.36
N LEU A 156 -75.14 70.18 -16.65
CA LEU A 156 -74.56 69.33 -17.69
C LEU A 156 -73.05 69.59 -17.83
N GLY A 157 -72.63 70.86 -17.72
CA GLY A 157 -71.22 71.25 -17.66
C GLY A 157 -70.51 70.62 -16.46
N VAL A 158 -71.05 70.82 -15.25
CA VAL A 158 -70.52 70.21 -14.01
C VAL A 158 -70.45 68.69 -14.12
N LYS A 159 -71.48 68.03 -14.68
CA LYS A 159 -71.47 66.57 -14.87
C LYS A 159 -70.44 66.12 -15.90
N ARG A 160 -70.22 66.87 -16.98
CA ARG A 160 -69.17 66.57 -17.98
C ARG A 160 -67.77 66.75 -17.43
N ASP A 161 -67.55 67.81 -16.65
CA ASP A 161 -66.26 68.04 -16.03
C ASP A 161 -65.96 66.99 -14.95
N GLU A 162 -66.98 66.58 -14.18
CA GLU A 162 -66.86 65.46 -13.24
C GLU A 162 -66.61 64.12 -13.96
N MET A 163 -67.27 63.86 -15.10
CA MET A 163 -67.00 62.67 -15.92
C MET A 163 -65.55 62.67 -16.43
N ARG A 164 -65.05 63.79 -16.96
CA ARG A 164 -63.66 63.89 -17.43
C ARG A 164 -62.66 63.64 -16.32
N LYS A 165 -62.92 64.16 -15.12
CA LYS A 165 -62.07 63.92 -13.94
C LYS A 165 -62.05 62.45 -13.54
N LEU A 166 -63.21 61.78 -13.57
CA LEU A 166 -63.29 60.34 -13.28
C LEU A 166 -62.60 59.50 -14.37
N GLU A 167 -62.74 59.88 -15.64
CA GLU A 167 -62.05 59.24 -16.77
C GLU A 167 -60.52 59.38 -16.64
N GLU A 168 -60.02 60.56 -16.26
CA GLU A 168 -58.60 60.78 -16.04
C GLU A 168 -58.05 59.93 -14.89
N ILE A 169 -58.79 59.85 -13.77
CA ILE A 169 -58.43 58.99 -12.64
C ILE A 169 -58.45 57.52 -13.08
N ALA A 170 -59.48 57.09 -13.82
CA ALA A 170 -59.60 55.73 -14.32
C ALA A 170 -58.44 55.36 -15.25
N HIS A 171 -58.08 56.22 -16.21
CA HIS A 171 -56.93 56.00 -17.09
C HIS A 171 -55.58 56.03 -16.36
N ALA A 172 -55.44 56.87 -15.33
CA ALA A 172 -54.24 56.87 -14.49
C ALA A 172 -54.14 55.58 -13.66
N GLU A 173 -55.25 55.02 -13.19
CA GLU A 173 -55.29 53.74 -12.49
C GLU A 173 -55.05 52.56 -13.44
N GLU A 174 -55.68 52.56 -14.61
CA GLU A 174 -55.49 51.56 -15.68
C GLU A 174 -54.01 51.47 -16.10
N ARG A 175 -53.35 52.60 -16.35
CA ARG A 175 -51.91 52.61 -16.66
C ARG A 175 -51.04 52.07 -15.54
N LYS A 176 -51.42 52.28 -14.27
CA LYS A 176 -50.69 51.70 -13.13
C LYS A 176 -50.88 50.19 -13.04
N LEU A 177 -52.10 49.72 -13.31
CA LEU A 177 -52.41 48.29 -13.35
C LEU A 177 -51.68 47.59 -14.50
N GLU A 178 -51.67 48.18 -15.70
CA GLU A 178 -50.96 47.65 -16.86
C GLU A 178 -49.45 47.53 -16.58
N MET A 179 -48.85 48.56 -15.97
CA MET A 179 -47.44 48.50 -15.58
C MET A 179 -47.19 47.40 -14.54
N ALA A 180 -48.09 47.23 -13.56
CA ALA A 180 -47.97 46.17 -12.56
C ALA A 180 -48.14 44.77 -13.17
N GLU A 181 -49.02 44.62 -14.15
CA GLU A 181 -49.20 43.38 -14.92
C GLU A 181 -47.94 43.03 -15.71
N GLN A 182 -47.35 44.00 -16.42
CA GLN A 182 -46.09 43.81 -17.15
C GLN A 182 -44.95 43.38 -16.22
N TYR A 183 -44.79 44.03 -15.06
CA TYR A 183 -43.76 43.62 -14.09
C TYR A 183 -44.00 42.20 -13.57
N LEU A 184 -45.25 41.81 -13.33
CA LEU A 184 -45.58 40.45 -12.89
C LEU A 184 -45.28 39.41 -14.00
N GLU A 185 -45.56 39.75 -15.26
CA GLU A 185 -45.26 38.90 -16.40
C GLU A 185 -43.75 38.74 -16.60
N GLU A 186 -42.98 39.83 -16.49
CA GLU A 186 -41.51 39.81 -16.53
C GLU A 186 -40.94 38.94 -15.39
N ASP A 187 -41.44 39.12 -14.16
CA ASP A 187 -41.02 38.30 -13.00
C ASP A 187 -41.36 36.81 -13.20
N ALA A 188 -42.53 36.50 -13.75
CA ALA A 188 -42.93 35.13 -14.06
C ALA A 188 -42.02 34.51 -15.14
N ALA A 189 -41.69 35.25 -16.19
CA ALA A 189 -40.77 34.80 -17.23
C ALA A 189 -39.36 34.56 -16.68
N MET A 190 -38.85 35.47 -15.84
CA MET A 190 -37.55 35.30 -15.18
C MET A 190 -37.53 34.09 -14.24
N PHE A 191 -38.64 33.82 -13.54
CA PHE A 191 -38.75 32.64 -12.68
C PHE A 191 -38.73 31.33 -13.49
N ASP A 192 -39.45 31.28 -14.60
CA ASP A 192 -39.44 30.13 -15.51
C ASP A 192 -38.05 29.89 -16.12
N GLU A 193 -37.33 30.95 -16.48
CA GLU A 193 -35.94 30.85 -16.92
C GLU A 193 -35.02 30.35 -15.81
N PHE A 194 -35.18 30.84 -14.58
CA PHE A 194 -34.43 30.37 -13.43
C PHE A 194 -34.66 28.88 -13.14
N LEU A 195 -35.91 28.40 -13.23
CA LEU A 195 -36.21 26.97 -13.08
C LEU A 195 -35.56 26.14 -14.19
N LYS A 196 -35.66 26.57 -15.45
CA LYS A 196 -35.01 25.88 -16.57
C LYS A 196 -33.49 25.83 -16.41
N GLU A 197 -32.86 26.92 -15.96
CA GLU A 197 -31.42 26.98 -15.73
C GLU A 197 -31.01 26.11 -14.54
N ASN A 198 -31.80 26.11 -13.46
CA ASN A 198 -31.54 25.26 -12.30
C ASN A 198 -31.65 23.77 -12.66
N ASP A 199 -32.74 23.38 -13.34
CA ASP A 199 -32.96 22.01 -13.81
C ASP A 199 -31.82 21.59 -14.74
N LYS A 200 -31.45 22.43 -15.71
CA LYS A 200 -30.33 22.16 -16.61
C LYS A 200 -29.02 21.99 -15.85
N ASN A 201 -28.70 22.89 -14.92
CA ASN A 201 -27.48 22.80 -14.12
C ASN A 201 -27.47 21.54 -13.23
N SER A 202 -28.63 21.15 -12.68
CA SER A 202 -28.77 19.92 -11.88
C SER A 202 -28.52 18.66 -12.74
N VAL A 203 -29.08 18.62 -13.95
CA VAL A 203 -28.88 17.53 -14.90
C VAL A 203 -27.43 17.46 -15.38
N ASP A 204 -26.82 18.61 -15.67
CA ASP A 204 -25.42 18.68 -16.08
C ASP A 204 -24.48 18.25 -14.94
N ALA A 205 -24.80 18.59 -13.68
CA ALA A 205 -24.06 18.11 -12.51
C ALA A 205 -24.18 16.59 -12.32
N ILE A 206 -25.38 16.02 -12.50
CA ILE A 206 -25.60 14.57 -12.47
C ILE A 206 -24.80 13.88 -13.58
N ARG A 207 -24.89 14.40 -14.81
CA ARG A 207 -24.15 13.86 -15.97
C ARG A 207 -22.65 13.92 -15.76
N ALA A 208 -22.12 15.00 -15.18
CA ALA A 208 -20.70 15.11 -14.84
C ALA A 208 -20.30 14.05 -13.79
N ALA A 209 -21.09 13.86 -12.75
CA ALA A 209 -20.85 12.83 -11.72
C ALA A 209 -20.91 11.41 -12.29
N GLU A 210 -21.86 11.13 -13.19
CA GLU A 210 -21.97 9.84 -13.90
C GLU A 210 -20.78 9.60 -14.83
N ALA A 211 -20.33 10.62 -15.56
CA ALA A 211 -19.15 10.52 -16.42
C ALA A 211 -17.88 10.25 -15.61
N GLU A 212 -17.70 10.93 -14.46
CA GLU A 212 -16.57 10.69 -13.56
C GLU A 212 -16.61 9.29 -12.93
N THR A 213 -17.79 8.81 -12.51
CA THR A 213 -17.94 7.45 -11.98
C THR A 213 -17.69 6.39 -13.04
N LYS A 214 -18.15 6.60 -14.28
CA LYS A 214 -17.83 5.74 -15.41
C LYS A 214 -16.33 5.69 -15.67
N ALA A 215 -15.67 6.85 -15.77
CA ALA A 215 -14.22 6.93 -15.95
C ALA A 215 -13.45 6.23 -14.81
N LYS A 216 -13.90 6.39 -13.57
CA LYS A 216 -13.34 5.67 -12.41
C LYS A 216 -13.48 4.16 -12.56
N ILE A 217 -14.65 3.66 -12.96
CA ILE A 217 -14.89 2.22 -13.15
C ILE A 217 -13.98 1.66 -14.25
N GLU A 218 -13.84 2.36 -15.37
CA GLU A 218 -12.94 1.96 -16.47
C GLU A 218 -11.48 1.90 -16.00
N LYS A 219 -11.01 2.88 -15.22
CA LYS A 219 -9.65 2.84 -14.65
C LYS A 219 -9.47 1.69 -13.66
N VAL A 220 -10.47 1.37 -12.85
CA VAL A 220 -10.43 0.22 -11.93
C VAL A 220 -10.38 -1.09 -12.71
N GLN A 221 -11.12 -1.23 -13.81
CA GLN A 221 -11.04 -2.40 -14.68
C GLN A 221 -9.65 -2.54 -15.32
N GLU A 222 -9.05 -1.44 -15.78
CA GLU A 222 -7.70 -1.45 -16.34
C GLU A 222 -6.64 -1.82 -15.30
N ILE A 223 -6.75 -1.29 -14.08
CA ILE A 223 -5.89 -1.70 -12.95
C ILE A 223 -6.03 -3.21 -12.71
N LYS A 224 -7.25 -3.75 -12.69
CA LYS A 224 -7.48 -5.20 -12.53
C LYS A 224 -6.83 -6.00 -13.66
N ARG A 225 -6.96 -5.55 -14.92
CA ARG A 225 -6.35 -6.19 -16.10
C ARG A 225 -4.82 -6.24 -15.98
N ILE A 226 -4.19 -5.10 -15.67
CA ILE A 226 -2.73 -5.01 -15.49
C ILE A 226 -2.28 -5.85 -14.29
N THR A 227 -3.02 -5.83 -13.19
CA THR A 227 -2.70 -6.62 -12.00
C THR A 227 -2.73 -8.12 -12.31
N ALA A 228 -3.71 -8.59 -13.09
CA ALA A 228 -3.76 -9.98 -13.55
C ALA A 228 -2.57 -10.33 -14.45
N GLN A 229 -2.20 -9.46 -15.40
CA GLN A 229 -1.01 -9.65 -16.23
C GLN A 229 0.27 -9.70 -15.39
N MET A 230 0.40 -8.82 -14.40
CA MET A 230 1.54 -8.80 -13.49
C MET A 230 1.65 -10.08 -12.68
N MET A 231 0.52 -10.62 -12.19
CA MET A 231 0.51 -11.91 -11.49
C MET A 231 0.89 -13.06 -12.43
N GLY A 232 0.42 -13.05 -13.68
CA GLY A 232 0.82 -14.02 -14.70
C GLY A 232 2.33 -14.01 -14.95
N ILE A 233 2.90 -12.84 -15.24
CA ILE A 233 4.34 -12.67 -15.45
C ILE A 233 5.14 -13.08 -14.20
N ARG A 234 4.69 -12.73 -12.99
CA ARG A 234 5.36 -13.16 -11.75
C ARG A 234 5.36 -14.67 -11.60
N SER A 235 4.25 -15.34 -11.92
CA SER A 235 4.17 -16.80 -11.89
C SER A 235 5.09 -17.43 -12.93
N GLU A 236 5.20 -16.85 -14.13
CA GLU A 236 6.13 -17.30 -15.16
C GLU A 236 7.58 -17.11 -14.71
N ILE A 237 7.93 -15.96 -14.12
CA ILE A 237 9.25 -15.71 -13.54
C ILE A 237 9.58 -16.77 -12.49
N SER A 238 8.69 -17.03 -11.53
CA SER A 238 8.93 -18.06 -10.50
C SER A 238 9.13 -19.45 -11.11
N LYS A 239 8.34 -19.82 -12.14
CA LYS A 239 8.53 -21.07 -12.88
C LYS A 239 9.91 -21.13 -13.54
N TYR A 240 10.35 -20.05 -14.18
CA TYR A 240 11.67 -20.00 -14.82
C TYR A 240 12.81 -19.96 -13.80
N GLU A 241 12.63 -19.34 -12.64
CA GLU A 241 13.61 -19.36 -11.55
C GLU A 241 13.79 -20.77 -10.98
N GLU A 242 12.70 -21.52 -10.82
CA GLU A 242 12.76 -22.94 -10.40
C GLU A 242 13.46 -23.78 -11.45
N LEU A 243 13.10 -23.62 -12.73
CA LEU A 243 13.74 -24.32 -13.84
C LEU A 243 15.23 -23.97 -13.96
N LEU A 244 15.59 -22.71 -13.73
CA LEU A 244 16.99 -22.26 -13.73
C LEU A 244 17.78 -22.93 -12.59
N LYS A 245 17.21 -23.03 -11.38
CA LYS A 245 17.85 -23.75 -10.27
C LYS A 245 18.05 -25.22 -10.59
N GLU A 246 17.09 -25.86 -11.25
CA GLU A 246 17.20 -27.25 -11.71
C GLU A 246 18.31 -27.40 -12.75
N TYR A 247 18.38 -26.51 -13.74
CA TYR A 247 19.46 -26.50 -14.72
C TYR A 247 20.83 -26.18 -14.12
N GLN A 248 20.90 -25.32 -13.09
CA GLN A 248 22.13 -25.09 -12.33
C GLN A 248 22.57 -26.33 -11.57
N LEU A 249 21.63 -27.09 -11.01
CA LEU A 249 21.93 -28.37 -10.37
C LEU A 249 22.48 -29.37 -11.40
N TYR A 250 21.85 -29.48 -12.58
CA TYR A 250 22.35 -30.34 -13.66
C TYR A 250 23.72 -29.89 -14.16
N LYS A 251 23.95 -28.58 -14.32
CA LYS A 251 25.26 -28.03 -14.67
C LYS A 251 26.31 -28.41 -13.64
N GLY A 252 26.04 -28.19 -12.35
CA GLY A 252 26.98 -28.54 -11.28
C GLY A 252 27.27 -30.05 -11.22
N PHE A 253 26.26 -30.88 -11.46
CA PHE A 253 26.42 -32.33 -11.57
C PHE A 253 27.32 -32.71 -12.76
N LEU A 254 27.05 -32.16 -13.96
CA LEU A 254 27.87 -32.41 -15.14
C LEU A 254 29.30 -31.92 -14.95
N GLU A 255 29.52 -30.76 -14.31
CA GLU A 255 30.85 -30.27 -13.95
C GLU A 255 31.57 -31.22 -12.99
N SER A 256 30.86 -31.86 -12.05
CA SER A 256 31.47 -32.83 -11.13
C SER A 256 31.90 -34.14 -11.79
N LEU A 257 31.21 -34.55 -12.86
CA LEU A 257 31.57 -35.71 -13.68
C LEU A 257 32.62 -35.39 -14.74
N THR A 258 32.74 -34.12 -15.12
CA THR A 258 33.69 -33.69 -16.15
C THR A 258 35.12 -33.75 -15.60
N PRO A 259 36.07 -34.37 -16.33
CA PRO A 259 37.46 -34.41 -15.88
C PRO A 259 38.07 -33.02 -15.64
N ASN A 260 38.73 -32.83 -14.50
CA ASN A 260 39.35 -31.55 -14.11
C ASN A 260 40.36 -31.03 -15.13
N VAL A 261 41.04 -31.91 -15.85
CA VAL A 261 42.00 -31.55 -16.91
C VAL A 261 41.31 -30.78 -18.04
N TRP A 262 40.10 -31.21 -18.42
CA TRP A 262 39.31 -30.54 -19.45
C TRP A 262 38.74 -29.21 -18.93
N LEU A 263 38.30 -29.17 -17.67
CA LEU A 263 37.81 -27.93 -17.04
C LEU A 263 38.91 -26.87 -16.93
N ASP A 264 40.13 -27.26 -16.58
CA ASP A 264 41.28 -26.35 -16.45
C ASP A 264 41.75 -25.82 -17.80
N GLU A 265 41.73 -26.67 -18.83
CA GLU A 265 42.05 -26.26 -20.20
C GLU A 265 41.02 -25.28 -20.75
N ARG A 266 39.73 -25.55 -20.52
CA ARG A 266 38.64 -24.63 -20.87
C ARG A 266 38.76 -23.30 -20.15
N LYS A 267 39.06 -23.30 -18.84
CA LYS A 267 39.28 -22.06 -18.06
C LYS A 267 40.45 -21.26 -18.61
N LYS A 268 41.59 -21.89 -18.93
CA LYS A 268 42.73 -21.21 -19.55
C LYS A 268 42.37 -20.58 -20.89
N VAL A 269 41.68 -21.31 -21.76
CA VAL A 269 41.21 -20.78 -23.05
C VAL A 269 40.26 -19.59 -22.85
N GLN A 270 39.36 -19.68 -21.86
CA GLN A 270 38.44 -18.60 -21.52
C GLN A 270 39.16 -17.36 -20.97
N ASP A 271 40.14 -17.55 -20.09
CA ASP A 271 40.95 -16.48 -19.51
C ASP A 271 41.84 -15.81 -20.56
N GLU A 272 42.46 -16.59 -21.46
CA GLU A 272 43.21 -16.07 -22.60
C GLU A 272 42.32 -15.25 -23.55
N ARG A 273 41.11 -15.74 -23.86
CA ARG A 273 40.13 -14.99 -24.67
C ARG A 273 39.67 -13.71 -23.96
N ARG A 274 39.43 -13.75 -22.65
CA ARG A 274 39.07 -12.57 -21.84
C ARG A 274 40.18 -11.54 -21.85
N GLU A 275 41.43 -11.98 -21.71
CA GLU A 275 42.58 -11.10 -21.77
C GLU A 275 42.78 -10.49 -23.17
N GLN A 276 42.52 -11.27 -24.23
CA GLN A 276 42.52 -10.77 -25.61
C GLN A 276 41.42 -9.72 -25.84
N LYS A 277 40.17 -10.00 -25.43
CA LYS A 277 39.05 -9.04 -25.52
C LYS A 277 39.34 -7.76 -24.72
N LYS A 278 39.96 -7.88 -23.54
CA LYS A 278 40.37 -6.72 -22.72
C LYS A 278 41.46 -5.90 -23.40
N LYS A 279 42.50 -6.54 -23.94
CA LYS A 279 43.56 -5.89 -24.74
C LYS A 279 43.01 -5.21 -25.99
N GLU A 280 41.99 -5.79 -26.63
CA GLU A 280 41.32 -5.20 -27.78
C GLU A 280 40.48 -3.98 -27.40
N LYS A 281 39.70 -4.06 -26.31
CA LYS A 281 38.96 -2.91 -25.75
C LYS A 281 39.90 -1.77 -25.35
N GLU A 282 41.02 -2.07 -24.68
CA GLU A 282 42.05 -1.09 -24.31
C GLU A 282 42.72 -0.46 -25.54
N LYS A 283 43.04 -1.26 -26.58
CA LYS A 283 43.55 -0.74 -27.85
C LYS A 283 42.54 0.17 -28.54
N ASN A 284 41.26 -0.21 -28.56
CA ASN A 284 40.20 0.58 -29.20
C ASN A 284 39.95 1.90 -28.44
N GLU A 285 40.05 1.89 -27.10
CA GLU A 285 39.97 3.09 -26.28
C GLU A 285 41.18 4.03 -26.47
N GLN A 286 42.39 3.47 -26.58
CA GLN A 286 43.60 4.24 -26.92
C GLN A 286 43.51 4.84 -28.33
N ASN A 287 42.99 4.10 -29.31
CA ASN A 287 42.77 4.59 -30.67
C ASN A 287 41.73 5.72 -30.70
N ARG A 288 40.68 5.64 -29.87
CA ARG A 288 39.70 6.73 -29.67
C ARG A 288 40.32 8.00 -29.08
N LYS A 289 41.29 7.89 -28.17
CA LYS A 289 42.02 9.04 -27.59
C LYS A 289 43.03 9.67 -28.57
N LEU A 290 43.57 8.91 -29.51
CA LEU A 290 44.51 9.41 -30.53
C LEU A 290 43.82 10.17 -31.68
N VAL A 291 42.53 9.93 -31.93
CA VAL A 291 41.74 10.64 -32.97
C VAL A 291 41.17 11.98 -32.46
N SER A 292 41.31 12.31 -31.17
CA SER A 292 40.95 13.62 -30.62
C SER A 292 42.14 14.59 -30.56
N THR A 293 42.71 14.96 -31.70
CA THR A 293 43.54 16.17 -31.83
C THR A 293 42.66 17.33 -32.32
N PRO A 294 42.54 18.44 -31.58
CA PRO A 294 41.74 19.58 -32.01
C PRO A 294 42.52 20.37 -33.07
N SER A 295 42.12 20.23 -34.33
CA SER A 295 42.52 21.16 -35.40
C SER A 295 41.66 22.42 -35.30
N GLU A 296 42.19 23.49 -34.71
CA GLU A 296 41.62 24.83 -34.81
C GLU A 296 41.77 25.38 -36.23
N SER A 297 40.67 25.57 -36.95
CA SER A 297 40.56 26.66 -37.93
C SER A 297 39.11 27.05 -38.22
N SER A 298 38.73 28.19 -37.65
CA SER A 298 37.91 29.26 -38.24
C SER A 298 36.54 28.97 -38.89
N ARG A 299 35.51 29.51 -38.20
CA ARG A 299 34.43 30.38 -38.72
C ARG A 299 33.52 29.85 -39.84
N GLY A 300 32.26 29.61 -39.48
CA GLY A 300 31.13 29.55 -40.42
C GLY A 300 29.80 29.52 -39.68
N THR A 301 29.18 30.68 -39.55
CA THR A 301 27.89 30.98 -38.90
C THR A 301 26.72 30.13 -39.39
N GLY A 302 25.84 29.70 -38.48
CA GLY A 302 24.47 29.29 -38.84
C GLY A 302 23.84 28.26 -37.90
N ALA A 303 23.52 28.62 -36.66
CA ALA A 303 22.72 27.77 -35.77
C ALA A 303 21.37 28.45 -35.47
N LYS A 304 20.29 27.85 -35.95
CA LYS A 304 18.94 28.03 -35.43
C LYS A 304 18.44 26.70 -34.86
N ASP A 305 17.77 26.84 -33.74
CA ASP A 305 16.80 25.93 -33.13
C ASP A 305 17.31 24.63 -32.50
N ALA A 306 17.46 24.64 -31.17
CA ALA A 306 16.42 24.08 -30.31
C ALA A 306 16.79 24.18 -28.81
N ARG A 307 15.77 24.52 -28.00
CA ARG A 307 15.59 24.18 -26.57
C ARG A 307 16.49 24.89 -25.55
N LYS A 308 15.98 25.99 -25.00
CA LYS A 308 16.37 26.49 -23.67
C LYS A 308 15.39 26.04 -22.60
N LEU A 309 15.91 25.22 -21.69
CA LEU A 309 15.39 25.04 -20.34
C LEU A 309 15.98 26.15 -19.42
N SER A 310 15.11 26.62 -18.52
CA SER A 310 15.38 27.08 -17.14
C SER A 310 16.43 28.16 -16.83
N LYS A 311 15.98 29.32 -16.34
CA LYS A 311 16.19 29.79 -14.94
C LYS A 311 15.65 31.22 -14.80
N PHE A 312 14.70 31.44 -13.89
CA PHE A 312 14.87 32.16 -12.62
C PHE A 312 13.50 32.61 -12.08
N GLY A 313 13.21 32.31 -10.81
CA GLY A 313 12.00 32.76 -10.11
C GLY A 313 11.95 32.20 -8.70
N LYS A 314 12.28 33.04 -7.73
CA LYS A 314 12.56 32.75 -6.32
C LYS A 314 11.36 33.16 -5.46
N THR A 315 10.67 32.23 -4.81
CA THR A 315 9.83 32.44 -3.60
C THR A 315 9.53 31.06 -2.98
N LYS A 316 10.14 30.71 -1.84
CA LYS A 316 9.68 30.90 -0.45
C LYS A 316 8.71 29.79 0.02
N GLU A 317 9.31 28.82 0.71
CA GLU A 317 8.83 28.09 1.90
C GLU A 317 7.33 27.76 2.03
N LEU A 318 7.00 26.46 2.05
CA LEU A 318 6.18 25.89 3.13
C LEU A 318 6.48 24.40 3.31
N ARG A 319 6.79 24.06 4.57
CA ARG A 319 7.19 22.76 5.12
C ARG A 319 6.25 21.59 4.76
N ARG A 320 6.83 20.47 4.33
CA ARG A 320 6.31 19.11 4.62
C ARG A 320 7.46 18.23 5.12
N THR A 321 7.10 17.42 6.11
CA THR A 321 7.92 16.58 7.00
C THR A 321 8.64 15.43 6.28
N PRO A 322 9.81 14.97 6.79
CA PRO A 322 10.52 13.82 6.24
C PRO A 322 10.08 12.52 6.92
N SER A 323 9.71 11.51 6.13
CA SER A 323 9.61 10.13 6.60
C SER A 323 10.21 9.19 5.54
N GLN A 324 11.45 8.80 5.84
CA GLN A 324 12.13 7.54 5.50
C GLN A 324 11.79 6.85 4.18
N ALA A 325 12.67 7.02 3.18
CA ALA A 325 12.94 6.00 2.15
C ALA A 325 14.31 6.31 1.51
N THR A 326 15.40 6.00 2.21
CA THR A 326 16.76 6.08 1.66
C THR A 326 17.59 4.91 2.19
N GLN A 327 17.37 3.71 1.68
CA GLN A 327 18.34 2.61 1.78
C GLN A 327 18.48 1.71 0.54
N ASP A 328 17.69 1.89 -0.53
CA ASP A 328 17.73 0.95 -1.67
C ASP A 328 18.57 1.38 -2.88
N SER A 329 19.15 2.59 -2.89
CA SER A 329 19.90 3.05 -4.08
C SER A 329 21.36 2.58 -4.13
N LYS A 330 21.88 1.95 -3.07
CA LYS A 330 23.25 1.39 -3.04
C LYS A 330 23.32 -0.09 -3.38
N SER A 331 22.26 -0.86 -3.14
CA SER A 331 22.21 -2.29 -3.48
C SER A 331 22.02 -2.50 -4.98
N VAL A 332 21.27 -1.63 -5.66
CA VAL A 332 21.02 -1.76 -7.10
C VAL A 332 22.28 -1.51 -7.92
N ALA A 333 23.12 -0.53 -7.54
CA ALA A 333 24.38 -0.23 -8.23
C ALA A 333 25.47 -1.31 -8.03
N ALA A 334 25.52 -1.93 -6.85
CA ALA A 334 26.41 -3.06 -6.60
C ALA A 334 25.92 -4.34 -7.29
N ALA A 335 24.60 -4.53 -7.41
CA ALA A 335 24.01 -5.62 -8.16
C ALA A 335 24.14 -5.44 -9.69
N THR A 336 24.13 -4.21 -10.21
CA THR A 336 24.40 -3.97 -11.65
C THR A 336 25.86 -4.26 -12.00
N GLN A 337 26.80 -3.96 -11.09
CA GLN A 337 28.22 -4.30 -11.30
C GLN A 337 28.51 -5.80 -11.20
N ALA A 338 27.78 -6.56 -10.38
CA ALA A 338 27.97 -8.01 -10.28
C ALA A 338 27.28 -8.79 -11.44
N VAL A 339 26.26 -8.21 -12.07
CA VAL A 339 25.53 -8.82 -13.20
C VAL A 339 26.17 -8.49 -14.55
N GLU A 340 26.89 -7.35 -14.66
CA GLU A 340 27.65 -7.01 -15.88
C GLU A 340 28.89 -7.90 -16.10
N GLU A 341 29.33 -8.71 -15.12
CA GLU A 341 30.51 -9.58 -15.28
C GLU A 341 30.21 -10.94 -15.93
N GLU A 342 28.94 -11.37 -16.03
CA GLU A 342 28.56 -12.62 -16.70
C GLU A 342 27.80 -12.44 -18.03
N GLU A 343 27.37 -11.22 -18.37
CA GLU A 343 26.53 -10.90 -19.55
C GLU A 343 27.34 -10.43 -20.77
N GLU A 344 28.47 -11.06 -21.10
CA GLU A 344 29.11 -10.87 -22.42
C GLU A 344 29.82 -12.13 -22.90
N THR A 345 29.10 -13.25 -22.95
CA THR A 345 29.47 -14.31 -23.90
C THR A 345 28.21 -15.06 -24.37
N ASP A 346 27.57 -14.57 -25.44
CA ASP A 346 26.61 -15.31 -26.27
C ASP A 346 27.23 -16.55 -26.98
N GLU A 347 28.38 -17.05 -26.50
CA GLU A 347 29.01 -18.25 -27.05
C GLU A 347 28.36 -19.47 -26.40
N GLU A 348 27.81 -20.34 -27.24
CA GLU A 348 27.25 -21.64 -26.84
C GLU A 348 28.26 -22.36 -25.94
N PRO A 349 27.89 -22.75 -24.70
CA PRO A 349 28.82 -23.37 -23.79
C PRO A 349 29.22 -24.73 -24.35
N GLU A 350 30.47 -24.88 -24.79
CA GLU A 350 31.05 -26.18 -25.13
C GLU A 350 30.91 -27.11 -23.92
N LEU A 351 30.24 -28.26 -24.11
CA LEU A 351 30.01 -29.28 -23.09
C LEU A 351 30.99 -30.44 -23.34
N TYR A 352 31.48 -31.05 -22.27
CA TYR A 352 32.32 -32.26 -22.38
C TYR A 352 31.51 -33.46 -22.89
N PHE A 353 30.30 -33.62 -22.35
CA PHE A 353 29.37 -34.67 -22.76
C PHE A 353 28.55 -34.19 -23.95
N SER A 354 28.68 -34.89 -25.09
CA SER A 354 27.95 -34.57 -26.33
C SER A 354 26.74 -35.46 -26.56
N ASP A 355 26.74 -36.65 -25.96
CA ASP A 355 25.64 -37.63 -26.05
C ASP A 355 25.24 -38.08 -24.65
N SER A 356 23.93 -38.15 -24.40
CA SER A 356 23.35 -38.60 -23.12
C SER A 356 23.79 -40.02 -22.75
N GLN A 357 24.10 -40.87 -23.74
CA GLN A 357 24.57 -42.23 -23.51
C GLN A 357 25.89 -42.27 -22.72
N GLN A 358 26.78 -41.29 -22.92
CA GLN A 358 28.06 -41.22 -22.22
C GLN A 358 27.89 -41.11 -20.69
N LEU A 359 26.84 -40.41 -20.24
CA LEU A 359 26.53 -40.28 -18.82
C LEU A 359 25.97 -41.60 -18.27
N LEU A 360 25.12 -42.28 -19.04
CA LEU A 360 24.57 -43.58 -18.66
C LEU A 360 25.66 -44.65 -18.56
N ASP A 361 26.65 -44.61 -19.45
CA ASP A 361 27.78 -45.52 -19.42
C ASP A 361 28.66 -45.28 -18.17
N ILE A 362 28.89 -44.02 -17.79
CA ILE A 362 29.57 -43.67 -16.53
C ILE A 362 28.78 -44.16 -15.31
N PHE A 363 27.44 -44.03 -15.32
CA PHE A 363 26.60 -44.56 -14.27
C PHE A 363 26.68 -46.09 -14.19
N ALA A 364 26.63 -46.79 -15.33
CA ALA A 364 26.77 -48.24 -15.37
C ALA A 364 28.14 -48.69 -14.84
N GLU A 365 29.23 -47.98 -15.19
CA GLU A 365 30.56 -48.26 -14.67
C GLU A 365 30.62 -48.01 -13.15
N LEU A 366 30.04 -46.91 -12.65
CA LEU A 366 29.96 -46.64 -11.22
C LEU A 366 29.11 -47.67 -10.47
N GLU A 367 28.02 -48.15 -11.07
CA GLU A 367 27.20 -49.23 -10.53
C GLU A 367 28.00 -50.55 -10.45
N GLU A 368 28.74 -50.90 -11.51
CA GLU A 368 29.60 -52.07 -11.54
C GLU A 368 30.73 -51.96 -10.50
N GLN A 369 31.39 -50.81 -10.40
CA GLN A 369 32.42 -50.55 -9.39
C GLN A 369 31.85 -50.64 -7.96
N ASN A 370 30.69 -50.04 -7.71
CA ASN A 370 30.03 -50.13 -6.41
C ASN A 370 29.64 -51.57 -6.07
N LEU A 371 29.13 -52.33 -7.04
CA LEU A 371 28.79 -53.74 -6.85
C LEU A 371 30.05 -54.57 -6.55
N SER A 372 31.15 -54.32 -7.25
CA SER A 372 32.45 -54.94 -7.00
C SER A 372 32.99 -54.61 -5.61
N LEU A 373 32.88 -53.36 -5.17
CA LEU A 373 33.24 -52.91 -3.81
C LEU A 373 32.41 -53.62 -2.73
N ILE A 374 31.10 -53.74 -2.94
CA ILE A 374 30.20 -54.46 -2.02
C ILE A 374 30.60 -55.93 -1.94
N GLN A 375 30.83 -56.57 -3.09
CA GLN A 375 31.25 -57.97 -3.14
C GLN A 375 32.61 -58.17 -2.43
N ASN A 376 33.60 -57.31 -2.69
CA ASN A 376 34.89 -57.37 -2.02
C ASN A 376 34.76 -57.17 -0.50
N SER A 377 33.91 -56.23 -0.07
CA SER A 377 33.62 -56.04 1.35
C SER A 377 32.99 -57.27 1.98
N GLN A 378 32.10 -57.97 1.28
CA GLN A 378 31.49 -59.21 1.77
C GLN A 378 32.50 -60.37 1.82
N GLU A 379 33.30 -60.56 0.78
CA GLU A 379 34.35 -61.59 0.74
C GLU A 379 35.39 -61.39 1.84
N THR A 380 35.80 -60.14 2.08
CA THR A 380 36.74 -59.81 3.16
C THR A 380 36.11 -59.96 4.54
N GLU A 381 34.82 -59.65 4.70
CA GLU A 381 34.07 -59.90 5.93
C GLU A 381 33.97 -61.41 6.22
N GLU A 382 33.62 -62.23 5.22
CA GLU A 382 33.53 -63.68 5.34
C GLU A 382 34.90 -64.29 5.72
N ALA A 383 35.98 -63.90 5.04
CA ALA A 383 37.33 -64.35 5.36
C ALA A 383 37.74 -63.98 6.80
N LEU A 384 37.33 -62.80 7.26
CA LEU A 384 37.58 -62.34 8.63
C LEU A 384 36.76 -63.14 9.65
N GLU A 385 35.52 -63.49 9.35
CA GLU A 385 34.70 -64.38 10.18
C GLU A 385 35.29 -65.79 10.25
N GLU A 386 35.73 -66.35 9.13
CA GLU A 386 36.39 -67.65 9.09
C GLU A 386 37.68 -67.65 9.92
N MET A 387 38.52 -66.62 9.77
CA MET A 387 39.73 -66.47 10.58
C MET A 387 39.42 -66.36 12.08
N LYS A 388 38.38 -65.59 12.45
CA LYS A 388 37.90 -65.52 13.84
C LYS A 388 37.45 -66.88 14.36
N GLN A 389 36.69 -67.64 13.56
CA GLN A 389 36.24 -68.98 13.91
C GLN A 389 37.42 -69.96 14.09
N ASN A 390 38.40 -69.90 13.19
CA ASN A 390 39.63 -70.70 13.26
C ASN A 390 40.44 -70.37 14.52
N ILE A 391 40.63 -69.08 14.84
CA ILE A 391 41.29 -68.65 16.07
C ILE A 391 40.53 -69.18 17.30
N LYS A 392 39.20 -69.08 17.32
CA LYS A 392 38.36 -69.57 18.43
C LYS A 392 38.46 -71.09 18.59
N SER A 393 38.48 -71.83 17.48
CA SER A 393 38.63 -73.28 17.46
C SER A 393 40.01 -73.71 17.97
N THR A 394 41.07 -73.10 17.45
CA THR A 394 42.46 -73.37 17.87
C THR A 394 42.68 -73.03 19.34
N LYS A 395 42.16 -71.88 19.81
CA LYS A 395 42.21 -71.51 21.23
C LYS A 395 41.57 -72.57 22.12
N ARG A 396 40.38 -73.08 21.76
CA ARG A 396 39.71 -74.17 22.51
C ARG A 396 40.53 -75.46 22.53
N LYS A 397 41.16 -75.83 21.41
CA LYS A 397 42.04 -77.01 21.35
C LYS A 397 43.26 -76.83 22.26
N MET A 398 43.92 -75.69 22.17
CA MET A 398 45.08 -75.36 23.03
C MET A 398 44.69 -75.31 24.52
N GLU A 399 43.55 -74.74 24.87
CA GLU A 399 43.05 -74.73 26.26
C GLU A 399 42.80 -76.16 26.77
N LYS A 400 42.25 -77.04 25.93
CA LYS A 400 42.04 -78.45 26.26
C LYS A 400 43.38 -79.18 26.45
N GLU A 401 44.33 -79.02 25.53
CA GLU A 401 45.68 -79.59 25.65
C GLU A 401 46.40 -79.07 26.91
N THR A 402 46.30 -77.77 27.18
CA THR A 402 46.85 -77.16 28.40
C THR A 402 46.21 -77.73 29.65
N SER A 403 44.90 -77.97 29.65
CA SER A 403 44.19 -78.60 30.77
C SER A 403 44.66 -80.03 30.99
N VAL A 404 44.84 -80.82 29.92
CA VAL A 404 45.34 -82.20 30.01
C VAL A 404 46.78 -82.22 30.55
N LEU A 405 47.65 -81.33 30.05
CA LEU A 405 49.02 -81.21 30.54
C LEU A 405 49.07 -80.80 32.02
N LYS A 406 48.22 -79.86 32.44
CA LYS A 406 48.07 -79.51 33.87
C LYS A 406 47.64 -80.71 34.71
N GLU A 407 46.63 -81.45 34.28
CA GLU A 407 46.19 -82.66 34.98
C GLU A 407 47.30 -83.72 35.07
N GLN A 408 48.11 -83.87 34.01
CA GLN A 408 49.26 -84.76 34.02
C GLN A 408 50.35 -84.29 34.99
N ILE A 409 50.64 -82.98 35.04
CA ILE A 409 51.56 -82.38 36.02
C ILE A 409 51.05 -82.66 37.44
N ASP A 410 49.76 -82.45 37.72
CA ASP A 410 49.18 -82.69 39.04
C ASP A 410 49.26 -84.18 39.45
N LYS A 411 49.01 -85.10 38.51
CA LYS A 411 49.19 -86.54 38.72
C LYS A 411 50.64 -86.89 39.04
N LEU A 412 51.60 -86.36 38.27
CA LEU A 412 53.02 -86.60 38.51
C LEU A 412 53.48 -86.00 39.83
N ASN A 413 53.09 -84.77 40.17
CA ASN A 413 53.38 -84.15 41.46
C ASN A 413 52.82 -84.96 42.63
N THR A 414 51.60 -85.48 42.49
CA THR A 414 51.00 -86.38 43.50
C THR A 414 51.79 -87.69 43.63
N ALA A 415 52.24 -88.26 42.52
CA ALA A 415 53.06 -89.47 42.52
C ALA A 415 54.44 -89.24 43.15
N ILE A 416 55.09 -88.11 42.82
CA ILE A 416 56.35 -87.67 43.43
C ILE A 416 56.16 -87.51 44.94
N GLY A 417 55.12 -86.80 45.38
CA GLY A 417 54.84 -86.63 46.81
C GLY A 417 54.62 -87.96 47.55
N LYS A 418 53.89 -88.90 46.94
CA LYS A 418 53.74 -90.27 47.49
C LYS A 418 55.09 -90.98 47.59
N GLU A 419 55.91 -90.92 46.55
CA GLU A 419 57.22 -91.57 46.56
C GLU A 419 58.19 -90.93 47.56
N GLU A 420 58.17 -89.60 47.70
CA GLU A 420 58.91 -88.88 48.74
C GLU A 420 58.47 -89.27 50.15
N THR A 421 57.16 -89.44 50.40
CA THR A 421 56.68 -89.95 51.71
C THR A 421 57.15 -91.38 51.97
N LYS A 422 57.08 -92.27 50.98
CA LYS A 422 57.63 -93.63 51.12
C LYS A 422 59.14 -93.62 51.34
N ALA A 423 59.87 -92.76 50.65
CA ALA A 423 61.31 -92.62 50.81
C ALA A 423 61.65 -92.16 52.24
N LYS A 424 60.92 -91.17 52.78
CA LYS A 424 61.04 -90.74 54.19
C LYS A 424 60.69 -91.85 55.17
N ASP A 425 59.61 -92.61 54.92
CA ASP A 425 59.21 -93.74 55.75
C ASP A 425 60.26 -94.86 55.74
N LEU A 426 60.83 -95.18 54.57
CA LEU A 426 61.91 -96.14 54.43
C LEU A 426 63.20 -95.65 55.09
N GLU A 427 63.53 -94.36 54.96
CA GLU A 427 64.66 -93.75 55.67
C GLU A 427 64.47 -93.86 57.19
N MET A 428 63.28 -93.56 57.71
CA MET A 428 62.95 -93.74 59.12
C MET A 428 63.08 -95.19 59.56
N LYS A 429 62.56 -96.15 58.78
CA LYS A 429 62.70 -97.59 59.05
C LYS A 429 64.15 -98.05 59.02
N ALA A 430 64.94 -97.59 58.06
CA ALA A 430 66.37 -97.90 57.96
C ALA A 430 67.15 -97.32 59.15
N ARG A 431 66.83 -96.09 59.57
CA ARG A 431 67.37 -95.50 60.80
C ARG A 431 66.99 -96.31 62.03
N MET A 432 65.74 -96.78 62.16
CA MET A 432 65.32 -97.67 63.25
C MET A 432 66.04 -99.03 63.22
N PHE A 433 66.20 -99.63 62.04
CA PHE A 433 66.86 -100.92 61.88
C PHE A 433 68.36 -100.84 62.20
N ASN A 434 69.03 -99.75 61.80
CA ASN A 434 70.42 -99.48 62.14
C ASN A 434 70.64 -99.14 63.63
N PHE A 435 69.59 -98.81 64.39
CA PHE A 435 69.67 -98.53 65.83
C PHE A 435 69.39 -99.79 66.68
N GLY A 436 68.94 -100.88 66.06
CA GLY A 436 68.88 -102.17 66.73
C GLY A 436 70.27 -102.78 66.76
N ASP A 437 70.98 -102.62 67.87
CA ASP A 437 72.23 -103.33 68.17
C ASP A 437 71.97 -104.84 68.23
N PHE A 438 71.86 -105.48 67.06
CA PHE A 438 71.97 -106.92 66.92
C PHE A 438 73.45 -107.25 67.05
N ASN A 439 73.93 -107.42 68.28
CA ASN A 439 75.29 -107.89 68.56
C ASN A 439 75.52 -109.20 67.82
N GLN A 440 76.20 -109.11 66.68
CA GLN A 440 76.61 -110.24 65.84
C GLN A 440 77.41 -111.25 66.66
N GLU A 441 78.18 -110.78 67.64
CA GLU A 441 78.92 -111.60 68.60
C GLU A 441 78.00 -112.48 69.47
N ASP A 442 76.81 -112.00 69.88
CA ASP A 442 75.88 -112.81 70.68
C ASP A 442 75.19 -113.89 69.83
N GLN A 443 74.93 -113.62 68.55
CA GLN A 443 74.39 -114.61 67.61
C GLN A 443 75.43 -115.67 67.24
N GLU A 444 76.68 -115.27 66.98
CA GLU A 444 77.79 -116.20 66.74
C GLU A 444 78.08 -117.06 67.98
N ARG A 445 78.01 -116.48 69.19
CA ARG A 445 78.15 -117.25 70.44
C ARG A 445 77.06 -118.31 70.59
N MET A 446 75.80 -117.96 70.30
CA MET A 446 74.68 -118.88 70.40
C MET A 446 74.76 -120.00 69.36
N LEU A 447 75.22 -119.70 68.14
CA LEU A 447 75.46 -120.68 67.09
C LEU A 447 76.63 -121.61 67.44
N ALA A 448 77.71 -121.08 68.02
CA ALA A 448 78.85 -121.89 68.49
C ALA A 448 78.44 -122.85 69.61
N GLU A 449 77.66 -122.39 70.61
CA GLU A 449 77.12 -123.25 71.66
C GLU A 449 76.22 -124.36 71.11
N LEU A 450 75.38 -124.03 70.12
CA LEU A 450 74.53 -125.02 69.48
C LEU A 450 75.37 -126.07 68.74
N ASN A 451 76.37 -125.63 67.97
CA ASN A 451 77.24 -126.53 67.23
C ASN A 451 78.02 -127.47 68.17
N GLN A 452 78.48 -126.97 69.31
CA GLN A 452 79.17 -127.77 70.33
C GLN A 452 78.23 -128.81 70.97
N LYS A 453 76.98 -128.44 71.25
CA LYS A 453 75.96 -129.40 71.74
C LYS A 453 75.62 -130.45 70.69
N VAL A 454 75.52 -130.07 69.42
CA VAL A 454 75.29 -131.00 68.32
C VAL A 454 76.46 -131.99 68.18
N GLU A 455 77.71 -131.51 68.24
CA GLU A 455 78.90 -132.37 68.23
C GLU A 455 78.90 -133.37 69.41
N HIS A 456 78.54 -132.92 70.61
CA HIS A 456 78.45 -133.77 71.79
C HIS A 456 77.37 -134.86 71.65
N VAL A 457 76.19 -134.53 71.12
CA VAL A 457 75.14 -135.53 70.82
C VAL A 457 75.59 -136.50 69.72
N TYR A 458 76.28 -136.00 68.70
CA TYR A 458 76.78 -136.83 67.60
C TYR A 458 77.83 -137.84 68.07
N ARG A 459 78.78 -137.42 68.93
CA ARG A 459 79.76 -138.31 69.57
C ARG A 459 79.10 -139.34 70.49
N ALA A 460 78.09 -138.94 71.27
CA ALA A 460 77.44 -139.82 72.24
C ALA A 460 76.54 -140.91 71.60
N CYS A 461 76.06 -140.72 70.38
CA CYS A 461 75.14 -141.66 69.72
C CYS A 461 75.78 -142.56 68.65
N ILE A 462 76.92 -142.19 68.05
CA ILE A 462 77.46 -142.88 66.86
C ILE A 462 78.91 -143.40 67.06
N GLY A 463 79.62 -143.00 68.12
CA GLY A 463 81.00 -143.45 68.39
C GLY A 463 82.04 -142.83 67.44
N ASP A 464 83.30 -142.76 67.89
CA ASP A 464 84.36 -141.96 67.25
C ASP A 464 84.69 -142.40 65.82
N ASN A 465 84.68 -141.42 64.91
CA ASN A 465 84.86 -141.63 63.48
C ASN A 465 86.36 -141.51 63.12
N GLU A 466 87.05 -142.65 63.02
CA GLU A 466 88.40 -142.74 62.44
C GLU A 466 88.31 -142.70 60.90
N ALA A 467 88.27 -141.49 60.34
CA ALA A 467 88.58 -141.27 58.93
C ALA A 467 89.36 -139.96 58.77
N ASN A 468 90.68 -140.08 58.68
CA ASN A 468 91.60 -139.04 58.21
C ASN A 468 91.23 -138.63 56.78
N ILE A 469 90.93 -137.34 56.55
CA ILE A 469 91.22 -136.67 55.29
C ILE A 469 91.73 -135.25 55.59
N SER A 470 92.90 -135.00 55.05
CA SER A 470 93.75 -133.81 55.13
C SER A 470 93.23 -132.61 54.33
N HIS A 471 93.49 -131.42 54.88
CA HIS A 471 93.84 -130.12 54.24
C HIS A 471 93.18 -129.64 52.94
N GLY A 472 92.52 -128.49 53.10
CA GLY A 472 92.33 -127.39 52.15
C GLY A 472 91.88 -126.17 52.93
#